data_AF-A0ABC8C1S8-F1
#
_entry.id   AF-A0ABC8C1S8-F1
#
_cell.length_a   1.000
_cell.length_b   1.000
_cell.length_c   1.000
_cell.angle_alpha   90.00
_cell.angle_beta   90.00
_cell.angle_gamma   90.00
#
_symmetry.space_group_name_H-M   'P 1'
#
loop_
_entity.id
_entity.type
_entity.pdbx_description
1 polymer ?
#
loop_
_entity_poly.entity_id
_entity_poly.type
_entity_poly.pdbx_seq_one_letter_code
_entity_poly.pdbx_strand_id
1 'polypeptide(L)'
;MTDHTDDASHTEAFFTLHHRLPRQSPGSDATTRRLLALAGPLPDRPRVLDLGCGPGRAALLLAAEAGAEVTAVDLHQPFLDELREAADARGLGDRIRTVRADMGDLTGPAFPPGSFDLIWAEGSAYCIGFATAVRDWQRLLAPGGAMVVSECVWTTDTPSAGARAFWDRNGSLRTLPETTAAAVAAGCTVPAVLLQPDSDWDAYYVPLAERVESADPAAPGMEWALAATREELAVRRAYGAEYGYAAYVLRPADPRWTTRPETAADREAVRAVNTAAFPTPDEAGLVDALRADADAWLPELSYVAEAPDGSVAAYALLTRCRIGDAPALALAPVATSPAYQRQGAGQAVVRAALDAARVRGEALVVVLGDPAYYTRFGCVPASRYGIRPGFAVPDEAMMALVLDGSVPVPAGMIRYPAAFGV
;
A
#
# COMPACT_ATOMS: atom_id res chain seq x y z
N MET A 1 3.51 31.84 27.65
CA MET A 1 2.07 31.65 27.88
C MET A 1 1.45 31.62 26.50
N THR A 2 1.57 30.48 25.82
CA THR A 2 0.88 30.24 24.55
C THR A 2 -0.61 30.19 24.86
N ASP A 3 -1.37 31.06 24.20
CA ASP A 3 -2.73 31.37 24.57
C ASP A 3 -3.66 30.20 24.23
N HIS A 4 -4.20 29.52 25.25
CA HIS A 4 -5.13 28.39 25.05
C HIS A 4 -6.41 28.80 24.30
N THR A 5 -6.72 30.10 24.25
CA THR A 5 -7.84 30.70 23.49
C THR A 5 -7.60 30.74 21.98
N ASP A 6 -6.37 30.99 21.53
CA ASP A 6 -6.01 30.95 20.11
C ASP A 6 -6.11 29.52 19.55
N ASP A 7 -5.66 28.53 20.31
CA ASP A 7 -5.68 27.11 19.91
C ASP A 7 -7.12 26.56 19.76
N ALA A 8 -8.01 26.92 20.68
CA ALA A 8 -9.41 26.54 20.63
C ALA A 8 -10.16 27.20 19.46
N SER A 9 -9.95 28.50 19.23
CA SER A 9 -10.59 29.24 18.13
C SER A 9 -10.04 28.83 16.75
N HIS A 10 -8.75 28.52 16.64
CA HIS A 10 -8.17 27.93 15.41
C HIS A 10 -8.77 26.56 15.12
N THR A 11 -8.93 25.71 16.14
CA THR A 11 -9.56 24.40 15.99
C THR A 11 -11.00 24.53 15.52
N GLU A 12 -11.79 25.42 16.12
CA GLU A 12 -13.18 25.66 15.73
C GLU A 12 -13.29 26.23 14.30
N ALA A 13 -12.43 27.17 13.93
CA ALA A 13 -12.36 27.73 12.59
C ALA A 13 -11.97 26.67 11.53
N PHE A 14 -11.00 25.80 11.85
CA PHE A 14 -10.61 24.67 11.01
C PHE A 14 -11.82 23.76 10.75
N PHE A 15 -12.51 23.29 11.79
CA PHE A 15 -13.67 22.43 11.62
C PHE A 15 -14.81 23.14 10.86
N THR A 16 -15.01 24.44 11.08
CA THR A 16 -16.01 25.24 10.35
C THR A 16 -15.77 25.22 8.83
N LEU A 17 -14.51 25.31 8.38
CA LEU A 17 -14.17 25.19 6.96
C LEU A 17 -14.36 23.77 6.41
N HIS A 18 -14.13 22.75 7.24
CA HIS A 18 -14.11 21.34 6.80
C HIS A 18 -15.45 20.60 6.98
N HIS A 19 -16.38 21.15 7.77
CA HIS A 19 -17.71 20.57 7.96
C HIS A 19 -18.50 20.51 6.66
N ARG A 20 -19.18 19.38 6.45
CA ARG A 20 -19.98 19.07 5.26
C ARG A 20 -19.19 19.07 3.95
N LEU A 21 -17.86 19.03 3.99
CA LEU A 21 -17.10 18.61 2.82
C LEU A 21 -17.43 17.15 2.52
N PRO A 22 -17.48 16.74 1.23
CA PRO A 22 -17.73 15.34 0.89
C PRO A 22 -16.73 14.37 1.51
N ARG A 23 -15.48 14.83 1.73
CA ARG A 23 -14.36 14.12 2.35
C ARG A 23 -13.43 15.12 3.05
N GLN A 24 -12.60 14.61 3.95
CA GLN A 24 -11.68 15.38 4.83
C GLN A 24 -10.22 15.16 4.44
N SER A 25 -10.00 14.38 3.38
CA SER A 25 -8.72 14.07 2.77
C SER A 25 -8.95 13.76 1.28
N PRO A 26 -7.89 13.82 0.45
CA PRO A 26 -7.95 13.37 -0.94
C PRO A 26 -8.46 11.93 -1.05
N GLY A 27 -9.43 11.73 -1.94
CA GLY A 27 -10.03 10.42 -2.18
C GLY A 27 -11.32 10.49 -2.97
N SER A 28 -11.78 9.35 -3.45
CA SER A 28 -13.06 9.22 -4.14
C SER A 28 -13.68 7.85 -3.92
N ASP A 29 -14.97 7.71 -4.19
CA ASP A 29 -15.63 6.41 -4.13
C ASP A 29 -15.04 5.41 -5.14
N ALA A 30 -14.55 5.89 -6.29
CA ALA A 30 -13.87 5.06 -7.27
C ALA A 30 -12.55 4.51 -6.69
N THR A 31 -11.79 5.34 -5.99
CA THR A 31 -10.57 4.92 -5.29
C THR A 31 -10.88 3.97 -4.13
N THR A 32 -11.85 4.28 -3.28
CA THR A 32 -12.27 3.37 -2.18
C THR A 32 -12.65 1.99 -2.74
N ARG A 33 -13.42 1.90 -3.84
CA ARG A 33 -13.74 0.62 -4.49
C ARG A 33 -12.51 -0.11 -5.03
N ARG A 34 -11.59 0.63 -5.67
CA ARG A 34 -10.35 0.06 -6.19
C ARG A 34 -9.49 -0.51 -5.06
N LEU A 35 -9.39 0.20 -3.94
CA LEU A 35 -8.67 -0.25 -2.76
C LEU A 35 -9.33 -1.46 -2.11
N LEU A 36 -10.66 -1.51 -2.05
CA LEU A 36 -11.40 -2.66 -1.57
C LEU A 36 -11.12 -3.90 -2.43
N ALA A 37 -11.10 -3.75 -3.77
CA ALA A 37 -10.73 -4.84 -4.67
C ALA A 37 -9.28 -5.31 -4.47
N LEU A 38 -8.34 -4.38 -4.23
CA LEU A 38 -6.94 -4.69 -3.95
C LEU A 38 -6.72 -5.33 -2.58
N ALA A 39 -7.57 -5.05 -1.59
CA ALA A 39 -7.56 -5.74 -0.30
C ALA A 39 -7.76 -7.26 -0.45
N GLY A 40 -8.41 -7.68 -1.54
CA GLY A 40 -8.63 -9.07 -1.89
C GLY A 40 -9.95 -9.60 -1.31
N PRO A 41 -10.14 -10.93 -1.33
CA PRO A 41 -11.39 -11.52 -0.87
C PRO A 41 -11.60 -11.29 0.63
N LEU A 42 -12.83 -10.92 0.97
CA LEU A 42 -13.31 -10.73 2.34
C LEU A 42 -14.48 -11.68 2.61
N PRO A 43 -14.81 -11.99 3.88
CA PRO A 43 -16.04 -12.68 4.24
C PRO A 43 -17.28 -11.95 3.73
N ASP A 44 -18.43 -12.65 3.61
CA ASP A 44 -19.69 -12.07 3.11
C ASP A 44 -20.18 -10.83 3.90
N ARG A 45 -19.84 -10.76 5.19
CA ARG A 45 -20.12 -9.64 6.09
C ARG A 45 -18.84 -9.30 6.85
N PRO A 46 -17.89 -8.59 6.22
CA PRO A 46 -16.61 -8.32 6.87
C PRO A 46 -16.78 -7.35 8.02
N ARG A 47 -16.07 -7.59 9.11
CA ARG A 47 -15.96 -6.65 10.24
C ARG A 47 -14.87 -5.66 9.90
N VAL A 48 -15.25 -4.40 9.72
CA VAL A 48 -14.36 -3.32 9.29
C VAL A 48 -14.14 -2.34 10.44
N LEU A 49 -12.88 -1.97 10.69
CA LEU A 49 -12.53 -0.87 11.59
C LEU A 49 -12.04 0.32 10.76
N ASP A 50 -12.83 1.40 10.70
CA ASP A 50 -12.49 2.63 9.97
C ASP A 50 -11.92 3.66 10.97
N LEU A 51 -10.63 3.96 10.88
CA LEU A 51 -9.86 4.75 11.86
C LEU A 51 -9.59 6.16 11.33
N GLY A 52 -9.99 7.17 12.11
CA GLY A 52 -10.04 8.55 11.64
C GLY A 52 -11.07 8.70 10.53
N CYS A 53 -12.27 8.17 10.76
CA CYS A 53 -13.29 8.04 9.72
C CYS A 53 -13.87 9.37 9.25
N GLY A 54 -13.68 10.45 10.01
CA GLY A 54 -14.37 11.71 9.80
C GLY A 54 -15.90 11.51 9.74
N PRO A 55 -16.65 12.25 8.89
CA PRO A 55 -18.06 12.02 8.60
C PRO A 55 -18.34 10.71 7.84
N GLY A 56 -17.35 9.85 7.63
CA GLY A 56 -17.54 8.43 7.31
C GLY A 56 -17.93 8.12 5.88
N ARG A 57 -17.41 8.86 4.90
CA ARG A 57 -17.68 8.55 3.48
C ARG A 57 -17.21 7.14 3.11
N ALA A 58 -16.04 6.72 3.60
CA ALA A 58 -15.52 5.36 3.42
C ALA A 58 -16.40 4.33 4.15
N ALA A 59 -16.69 4.54 5.45
CA ALA A 59 -17.60 3.71 6.24
C ALA A 59 -18.95 3.44 5.53
N LEU A 60 -19.60 4.48 5.00
CA LEU A 60 -20.88 4.35 4.28
C LEU A 60 -20.76 3.48 3.03
N LEU A 61 -19.70 3.69 2.23
CA LEU A 61 -19.46 2.92 1.01
C LEU A 61 -19.16 1.45 1.33
N LEU A 62 -18.32 1.19 2.33
CA LEU A 62 -17.96 -0.16 2.76
C LEU A 62 -19.19 -0.92 3.30
N ALA A 63 -20.04 -0.27 4.11
CA ALA A 63 -21.27 -0.87 4.60
C ALA A 63 -22.28 -1.18 3.49
N ALA A 64 -22.40 -0.29 2.50
CA ALA A 64 -23.35 -0.42 1.40
C ALA A 64 -22.93 -1.46 0.36
N GLU A 65 -21.66 -1.42 -0.07
CA GLU A 65 -21.18 -2.20 -1.22
C GLU A 65 -20.49 -3.49 -0.82
N ALA A 66 -19.77 -3.51 0.31
CA ALA A 66 -19.10 -4.71 0.81
C ALA A 66 -19.95 -5.52 1.80
N GLY A 67 -21.14 -5.04 2.15
CA GLY A 67 -21.95 -5.67 3.20
C GLY A 67 -21.34 -5.57 4.61
N ALA A 68 -20.38 -4.66 4.80
CA ALA A 68 -19.56 -4.59 6.00
C ALA A 68 -20.35 -4.23 7.26
N GLU A 69 -19.90 -4.77 8.39
CA GLU A 69 -20.20 -4.26 9.73
C GLU A 69 -19.05 -3.33 10.13
N VAL A 70 -19.30 -2.03 10.09
CA VAL A 70 -18.28 -0.99 10.27
C VAL A 70 -18.30 -0.47 11.70
N THR A 71 -17.15 -0.51 12.36
CA THR A 71 -16.86 0.28 13.56
C THR A 71 -16.05 1.49 13.12
N ALA A 72 -16.68 2.67 13.14
CA ALA A 72 -16.09 3.92 12.69
C ALA A 72 -15.60 4.75 13.89
N VAL A 73 -14.32 5.11 13.88
CA VAL A 73 -13.61 5.73 15.01
C VAL A 73 -13.11 7.11 14.63
N ASP A 74 -13.44 8.11 15.44
CA ASP A 74 -12.91 9.47 15.32
C ASP A 74 -12.88 10.17 16.69
N LEU A 75 -12.03 11.19 16.84
CA LEU A 75 -11.99 12.03 18.05
C LEU A 75 -13.10 13.09 18.07
N HIS A 76 -13.55 13.50 16.88
CA HIS A 76 -14.50 14.60 16.70
C HIS A 76 -15.95 14.09 16.68
N GLN A 77 -16.66 14.25 17.81
CA GLN A 77 -18.04 13.77 17.96
C GLN A 77 -19.00 14.27 16.88
N PRO A 78 -18.98 15.55 16.45
CA PRO A 78 -19.88 16.01 15.39
C PRO A 78 -19.77 15.24 14.08
N PHE A 79 -18.58 14.78 13.70
CA PHE A 79 -18.41 13.93 12.52
C PHE A 79 -19.06 12.56 12.69
N LEU A 80 -18.97 11.97 13.89
CA LEU A 80 -19.64 10.71 14.21
C LEU A 80 -21.15 10.87 14.20
N ASP A 81 -21.67 12.01 14.61
CA ASP A 81 -23.11 12.31 14.56
C ASP A 81 -23.58 12.48 13.10
N GLU A 82 -22.83 13.23 12.28
CA GLU A 82 -23.07 13.35 10.83
C GLU A 82 -23.09 11.97 10.13
N LEU A 83 -22.14 11.09 10.48
CA LEU A 83 -22.08 9.72 9.95
C LEU A 83 -23.31 8.91 10.34
N ARG A 84 -23.77 8.98 11.60
CA ARG A 84 -24.97 8.25 12.05
C ARG A 84 -26.22 8.73 11.31
N GLU A 85 -26.42 10.03 11.21
CA GLU A 85 -27.55 10.59 10.45
C GLU A 85 -27.53 10.15 8.98
N ALA A 86 -26.34 10.18 8.36
CA ALA A 86 -26.14 9.74 6.99
C ALA A 86 -26.36 8.23 6.81
N ALA A 87 -26.00 7.41 7.79
CA ALA A 87 -26.21 5.97 7.79
C ALA A 87 -27.71 5.64 7.93
N ASP A 88 -28.40 6.27 8.87
CA ASP A 88 -29.84 6.08 9.10
C ASP A 88 -30.66 6.48 7.87
N ALA A 89 -30.33 7.62 7.26
CA ALA A 89 -30.98 8.08 6.02
C ALA A 89 -30.80 7.11 4.83
N ARG A 90 -29.79 6.22 4.88
CA ARG A 90 -29.51 5.19 3.86
C ARG A 90 -29.97 3.79 4.27
N GLY A 91 -30.57 3.62 5.45
CA GLY A 91 -30.93 2.30 6.00
C GLY A 91 -29.71 1.45 6.37
N LEU A 92 -28.58 2.08 6.68
CA LEU A 92 -27.31 1.45 7.05
C LEU A 92 -27.02 1.53 8.57
N GLY A 93 -27.91 2.11 9.37
CA GLY A 93 -27.71 2.33 10.81
C GLY A 93 -27.35 1.05 11.58
N ASP A 94 -27.97 -0.09 11.23
CA ASP A 94 -27.67 -1.39 11.87
C ASP A 94 -26.29 -1.97 11.51
N ARG A 95 -25.60 -1.37 10.52
CA ARG A 95 -24.29 -1.82 10.03
C ARG A 95 -23.15 -0.92 10.47
N ILE A 96 -23.43 0.30 10.93
CA ILE A 96 -22.41 1.29 11.26
C ILE A 96 -22.52 1.66 12.73
N ARG A 97 -21.49 1.28 13.49
CA ARG A 97 -21.31 1.70 14.88
C ARG A 97 -20.26 2.80 14.93
N THR A 98 -20.60 3.95 15.47
CA THR A 98 -19.62 5.01 15.73
C THR A 98 -19.06 4.91 17.15
N VAL A 99 -17.76 5.19 17.29
CA VAL A 99 -17.03 5.14 18.56
C VAL A 99 -16.12 6.35 18.65
N ARG A 100 -16.36 7.22 19.63
CA ARG A 100 -15.42 8.30 19.93
C ARG A 100 -14.23 7.76 20.70
N ALA A 101 -13.07 7.66 20.05
CA ALA A 101 -11.84 7.16 20.66
C ALA A 101 -10.60 7.69 19.92
N ASP A 102 -9.46 7.63 20.62
CA ASP A 102 -8.16 7.89 20.03
C ASP A 102 -7.69 6.65 19.24
N MET A 103 -7.37 6.81 17.95
CA MET A 103 -6.88 5.71 17.11
C MET A 103 -5.47 5.22 17.52
N GLY A 104 -4.76 5.99 18.36
CA GLY A 104 -3.52 5.59 19.02
C GLY A 104 -3.72 4.73 20.28
N ASP A 105 -4.92 4.72 20.88
CA ASP A 105 -5.26 3.88 22.04
C ASP A 105 -6.53 3.04 21.80
N LEU A 106 -6.32 1.90 21.16
CA LEU A 106 -7.39 0.95 20.81
C LEU A 106 -7.44 -0.23 21.79
N THR A 107 -7.24 -0.02 23.09
CA THR A 107 -7.18 -1.09 24.12
C THR A 107 -8.54 -1.44 24.75
N GLY A 108 -9.56 -0.61 24.54
CA GLY A 108 -10.89 -0.78 25.11
C GLY A 108 -11.69 -1.98 24.57
N PRO A 109 -12.84 -2.31 25.19
CA PRO A 109 -13.67 -3.46 24.82
C PRO A 109 -14.30 -3.37 23.42
N ALA A 110 -14.26 -2.20 22.79
CA ALA A 110 -14.67 -2.02 21.40
C ALA A 110 -13.66 -2.58 20.39
N PHE A 111 -12.43 -2.88 20.83
CA PHE A 111 -11.31 -3.25 19.96
C PHE A 111 -10.62 -4.56 20.41
N PRO A 112 -11.36 -5.68 20.46
CA PRO A 112 -10.75 -6.96 20.83
C PRO A 112 -9.68 -7.38 19.81
N PRO A 113 -8.56 -7.98 20.25
CA PRO A 113 -7.57 -8.52 19.32
C PRO A 113 -8.17 -9.55 18.36
N GLY A 114 -7.69 -9.60 17.12
CA GLY A 114 -8.11 -10.61 16.13
C GLY A 114 -9.56 -10.50 15.66
N SER A 115 -10.18 -9.32 15.77
CA SER A 115 -11.64 -9.16 15.60
C SER A 115 -12.09 -8.47 14.31
N PHE A 116 -11.17 -7.89 13.54
CA PHE A 116 -11.49 -7.19 12.30
C PHE A 116 -10.91 -7.88 11.09
N ASP A 117 -11.73 -8.09 10.07
CA ASP A 117 -11.31 -8.69 8.81
C ASP A 117 -10.60 -7.66 7.91
N LEU A 118 -10.92 -6.37 8.12
CA LEU A 118 -10.32 -5.24 7.43
C LEU A 118 -10.15 -4.04 8.39
N ILE A 119 -8.97 -3.44 8.39
CA ILE A 119 -8.74 -2.11 8.99
C ILE A 119 -8.61 -1.10 7.85
N TRP A 120 -9.26 0.04 7.98
CA TRP A 120 -9.31 1.09 6.96
C TRP A 120 -8.91 2.43 7.57
N ALA A 121 -8.05 3.18 6.88
CA ALA A 121 -7.58 4.49 7.30
C ALA A 121 -7.21 5.33 6.07
N GLU A 122 -8.13 6.20 5.62
CA GLU A 122 -7.88 7.11 4.49
C GLU A 122 -7.47 8.49 5.01
N GLY A 123 -6.16 8.80 4.97
CA GLY A 123 -5.64 10.13 5.35
C GLY A 123 -5.79 10.44 6.83
N SER A 124 -5.45 9.49 7.69
CA SER A 124 -5.56 9.63 9.14
C SER A 124 -4.38 9.04 9.93
N ALA A 125 -3.67 8.06 9.38
CA ALA A 125 -2.56 7.38 10.08
C ALA A 125 -1.40 8.32 10.44
N TYR A 126 -1.21 9.42 9.70
CA TYR A 126 -0.19 10.42 10.00
C TYR A 126 -0.37 11.06 11.39
N CYS A 127 -1.59 11.08 11.94
CA CYS A 127 -1.86 11.63 13.27
C CYS A 127 -1.09 10.91 14.40
N ILE A 128 -0.81 9.61 14.24
CA ILE A 128 -0.05 8.81 15.20
C ILE A 128 1.29 8.31 14.62
N GLY A 129 1.57 8.64 13.36
CA GLY A 129 2.69 8.16 12.57
C GLY A 129 2.43 6.78 11.95
N PHE A 130 2.57 6.69 10.63
CA PHE A 130 2.32 5.48 9.84
C PHE A 130 2.96 4.20 10.41
N ALA A 131 4.25 4.22 10.77
CA ALA A 131 4.94 3.03 11.26
C ALA A 131 4.36 2.55 12.61
N THR A 132 3.94 3.48 13.45
CA THR A 132 3.25 3.18 14.72
C THR A 132 1.87 2.62 14.45
N ALA A 133 1.09 3.27 13.58
CA ALA A 133 -0.22 2.81 13.16
C ALA A 133 -0.18 1.36 12.63
N VAL A 134 0.66 1.09 11.64
CA VAL A 134 0.79 -0.23 11.02
C VAL A 134 1.20 -1.29 12.05
N ARG A 135 2.15 -1.00 12.93
CA ARG A 135 2.58 -1.92 13.99
C ARG A 135 1.48 -2.21 15.00
N ASP A 136 0.83 -1.18 15.51
CA ASP A 136 -0.07 -1.31 16.66
C ASP A 136 -1.45 -1.83 16.26
N TRP A 137 -1.91 -1.52 15.04
CA TRP A 137 -3.21 -1.96 14.53
C TRP A 137 -3.22 -3.42 14.09
N GLN A 138 -2.06 -4.03 13.77
CA GLN A 138 -1.99 -5.43 13.34
C GLN A 138 -2.63 -6.42 14.33
N ARG A 139 -2.53 -6.16 15.65
CA ARG A 139 -3.11 -7.05 16.67
C ARG A 139 -4.64 -7.16 16.57
N LEU A 140 -5.30 -6.20 15.92
CA LEU A 140 -6.75 -6.14 15.77
C LEU A 140 -7.23 -6.97 14.57
N LEU A 141 -6.34 -7.32 13.64
CA LEU A 141 -6.67 -8.10 12.46
C LEU A 141 -6.94 -9.56 12.80
N ALA A 142 -8.09 -10.06 12.36
CA ALA A 142 -8.40 -11.48 12.32
C ALA A 142 -7.38 -12.24 11.44
N PRO A 143 -7.23 -13.56 11.60
CA PRO A 143 -6.38 -14.36 10.72
C PRO A 143 -6.76 -14.16 9.24
N GLY A 144 -5.77 -13.79 8.42
CA GLY A 144 -6.02 -13.46 7.01
C GLY A 144 -6.67 -12.10 6.77
N GLY A 145 -6.76 -11.23 7.78
CA GLY A 145 -7.20 -9.85 7.64
C GLY A 145 -6.21 -8.98 6.86
N ALA A 146 -6.68 -7.82 6.41
CA ALA A 146 -5.88 -6.82 5.72
C ALA A 146 -6.06 -5.43 6.33
N MET A 147 -5.12 -4.55 6.06
CA MET A 147 -5.21 -3.14 6.39
C MET A 147 -5.06 -2.32 5.10
N VAL A 148 -5.87 -1.28 4.95
CA VAL A 148 -5.73 -0.29 3.88
C VAL A 148 -5.45 1.06 4.53
N VAL A 149 -4.27 1.61 4.26
CA VAL A 149 -3.82 2.89 4.81
C VAL A 149 -3.39 3.80 3.69
N SER A 150 -3.92 5.02 3.62
CA SER A 150 -3.41 6.05 2.72
C SER A 150 -2.56 7.09 3.44
N GLU A 151 -1.45 7.46 2.81
CA GLU A 151 -0.49 8.44 3.30
C GLU A 151 -0.06 9.39 2.18
N CYS A 152 0.26 10.62 2.56
CA CYS A 152 0.90 11.56 1.65
C CYS A 152 2.39 11.19 1.51
N VAL A 153 2.87 11.09 0.27
CA VAL A 153 4.23 10.63 -0.05
C VAL A 153 4.86 11.52 -1.12
N TRP A 154 6.19 11.60 -1.11
CA TRP A 154 6.95 12.10 -2.25
C TRP A 154 6.87 11.12 -3.42
N THR A 155 6.60 11.63 -4.62
CA THR A 155 6.65 10.89 -5.89
C THR A 155 7.94 11.15 -6.67
N THR A 156 8.87 11.91 -6.07
CA THR A 156 10.21 12.18 -6.59
C THR A 156 11.23 12.14 -5.45
N ASP A 157 12.45 11.70 -5.75
CA ASP A 157 13.56 11.70 -4.78
C ASP A 157 14.17 13.10 -4.58
N THR A 158 13.84 14.05 -5.47
CA THR A 158 14.40 15.41 -5.44
C THR A 158 13.30 16.47 -5.45
N PRO A 159 12.43 16.52 -4.43
CA PRO A 159 11.35 17.51 -4.38
C PRO A 159 11.89 18.95 -4.37
N SER A 160 11.10 19.91 -4.79
CA SER A 160 11.46 21.33 -4.78
C SER A 160 11.62 21.86 -3.35
N ALA A 161 12.48 22.86 -3.17
CA ALA A 161 12.71 23.47 -1.85
C ALA A 161 11.42 24.05 -1.23
N GLY A 162 10.53 24.62 -2.07
CA GLY A 162 9.23 25.14 -1.61
C GLY A 162 8.29 24.05 -1.11
N ALA A 163 8.18 22.94 -1.84
CA ALA A 163 7.39 21.78 -1.42
C ALA A 163 7.93 21.20 -0.10
N ARG A 164 9.24 20.98 -0.01
CA ARG A 164 9.90 20.48 1.22
C ARG A 164 9.63 21.39 2.41
N ALA A 165 9.85 22.70 2.24
CA ALA A 165 9.65 23.67 3.31
C ALA A 165 8.21 23.68 3.86
N PHE A 166 7.20 23.41 3.04
CA PHE A 166 5.83 23.24 3.50
C PHE A 166 5.62 21.93 4.26
N TRP A 167 6.01 20.80 3.67
CA TRP A 167 5.74 19.49 4.24
C TRP A 167 6.57 19.15 5.48
N ASP A 168 7.79 19.69 5.61
CA ASP A 168 8.62 19.51 6.80
C ASP A 168 8.01 20.16 8.05
N ARG A 169 7.18 21.19 7.88
CA ARG A 169 6.40 21.78 9.00
C ARG A 169 5.19 20.92 9.38
N ASN A 170 4.78 20.01 8.49
CA ASN A 170 3.55 19.22 8.59
C ASN A 170 3.83 17.71 8.68
N GLY A 171 5.00 17.32 9.20
CA GLY A 171 5.32 15.91 9.53
C GLY A 171 6.29 15.19 8.58
N SER A 172 6.88 15.89 7.60
CA SER A 172 7.85 15.39 6.60
C SER A 172 7.39 14.14 5.84
N LEU A 173 7.22 14.26 4.53
CA LEU A 173 6.81 13.11 3.71
C LEU A 173 7.97 12.14 3.50
N ARG A 174 7.61 10.86 3.33
CA ARG A 174 8.49 9.79 2.86
C ARG A 174 8.24 9.52 1.39
N THR A 175 9.19 8.90 0.70
CA THR A 175 8.97 8.37 -0.66
C THR A 175 8.13 7.07 -0.61
N LEU A 176 7.66 6.62 -1.78
CA LEU A 176 7.02 5.30 -1.92
C LEU A 176 7.91 4.14 -1.40
N PRO A 177 9.21 4.06 -1.77
CA PRO A 177 10.14 3.07 -1.21
C PRO A 177 10.31 3.16 0.31
N GLU A 178 10.50 4.36 0.87
CA GLU A 178 10.68 4.56 2.32
C GLU A 178 9.44 4.18 3.12
N THR A 179 8.25 4.48 2.58
CA THR A 179 6.98 4.10 3.21
C THR A 179 6.77 2.59 3.17
N THR A 180 7.11 1.95 2.05
CA THR A 180 7.12 0.48 1.94
C THR A 180 8.09 -0.14 2.95
N ALA A 181 9.30 0.41 3.07
CA ALA A 181 10.32 -0.08 4.01
C ALA A 181 9.80 -0.02 5.46
N ALA A 182 9.11 1.05 5.83
CA ALA A 182 8.52 1.17 7.16
C ALA A 182 7.40 0.16 7.42
N ALA A 183 6.55 -0.14 6.43
CA ALA A 183 5.52 -1.17 6.57
C ALA A 183 6.14 -2.57 6.74
N VAL A 184 7.18 -2.88 5.96
CA VAL A 184 7.92 -4.15 6.08
C VAL A 184 8.62 -4.26 7.42
N ALA A 185 9.29 -3.20 7.87
CA ALA A 185 9.92 -3.16 9.19
C ALA A 185 8.92 -3.29 10.36
N ALA A 186 7.67 -2.89 10.14
CA ALA A 186 6.57 -3.07 11.09
C ALA A 186 5.99 -4.51 11.07
N GLY A 187 6.53 -5.43 10.26
CA GLY A 187 6.10 -6.83 10.21
C GLY A 187 4.99 -7.13 9.20
N CYS A 188 4.73 -6.23 8.24
CA CYS A 188 3.76 -6.45 7.17
C CYS A 188 4.41 -6.89 5.86
N THR A 189 3.64 -7.58 5.03
CA THR A 189 3.85 -7.64 3.57
C THR A 189 3.02 -6.55 2.90
N VAL A 190 3.44 -6.09 1.72
CA VAL A 190 2.76 -5.03 0.96
C VAL A 190 2.16 -5.60 -0.34
N PRO A 191 1.01 -6.31 -0.27
CA PRO A 191 0.38 -6.87 -1.47
C PRO A 191 0.14 -5.87 -2.61
N ALA A 192 -0.24 -4.63 -2.28
CA ALA A 192 -0.50 -3.61 -3.29
C ALA A 192 -0.19 -2.20 -2.79
N VAL A 193 0.20 -1.36 -3.73
CA VAL A 193 0.34 0.10 -3.55
C VAL A 193 -0.41 0.77 -4.69
N LEU A 194 -1.25 1.75 -4.37
CA LEU A 194 -1.99 2.54 -5.33
C LEU A 194 -1.69 4.02 -5.11
N LEU A 195 -0.99 4.65 -6.06
CA LEU A 195 -0.93 6.10 -6.13
C LEU A 195 -2.32 6.62 -6.55
N GLN A 196 -2.92 7.46 -5.73
CA GLN A 196 -4.23 8.04 -5.99
C GLN A 196 -4.15 9.03 -7.17
N PRO A 197 -5.18 9.09 -8.03
CA PRO A 197 -5.20 10.01 -9.15
C PRO A 197 -5.34 11.46 -8.68
N ASP A 198 -4.94 12.42 -9.52
CA ASP A 198 -5.17 13.85 -9.27
C ASP A 198 -6.64 14.20 -9.05
N SER A 199 -7.57 13.46 -9.66
CA SER A 199 -9.00 13.67 -9.44
C SER A 199 -9.46 13.43 -7.99
N ASP A 200 -8.70 12.67 -7.20
CA ASP A 200 -8.98 12.50 -5.76
C ASP A 200 -8.60 13.75 -4.96
N TRP A 201 -7.56 14.47 -5.40
CA TRP A 201 -7.22 15.78 -4.83
C TRP A 201 -8.25 16.83 -5.22
N ASP A 202 -8.68 16.84 -6.48
CA ASP A 202 -9.71 17.77 -6.94
C ASP A 202 -11.03 17.59 -6.17
N ALA A 203 -11.42 16.34 -5.90
CA ALA A 203 -12.61 16.01 -5.12
C ALA A 203 -12.58 16.57 -3.68
N TYR A 204 -11.39 16.84 -3.14
CA TYR A 204 -11.19 17.44 -1.82
C TYR A 204 -10.98 18.96 -1.91
N TYR A 205 -10.04 19.41 -2.72
CA TYR A 205 -9.61 20.80 -2.78
C TYR A 205 -10.55 21.73 -3.52
N VAL A 206 -11.31 21.26 -4.51
CA VAL A 206 -12.28 22.13 -5.21
C VAL A 206 -13.38 22.60 -4.25
N PRO A 207 -14.09 21.72 -3.52
CA PRO A 207 -15.07 22.16 -2.51
C PRO A 207 -14.44 22.98 -1.38
N LEU A 208 -13.22 22.65 -0.96
CA LEU A 208 -12.52 23.41 0.09
C LEU A 208 -12.17 24.83 -0.36
N ALA A 209 -11.72 25.01 -1.61
CA ALA A 209 -11.46 26.33 -2.18
C ALA A 209 -12.74 27.17 -2.26
N GLU A 210 -13.88 26.58 -2.62
CA GLU A 210 -15.18 27.28 -2.60
C GLU A 210 -15.55 27.75 -1.18
N ARG A 211 -15.26 26.93 -0.15
CA ARG A 211 -15.47 27.33 1.25
C ARG A 211 -14.59 28.50 1.66
N VAL A 212 -13.30 28.47 1.28
CA VAL A 212 -12.36 29.57 1.52
C VAL A 212 -12.85 30.90 0.92
N GLU A 213 -13.46 30.88 -0.25
CA GLU A 213 -13.99 32.10 -0.89
C GLU A 213 -15.28 32.61 -0.24
N SER A 214 -16.06 31.74 0.40
CA SER A 214 -17.36 32.08 1.01
C SER A 214 -17.32 32.39 2.51
N ALA A 215 -16.23 32.06 3.19
CA ALA A 215 -16.11 32.20 4.64
C ALA A 215 -15.99 33.66 5.08
N ASP A 216 -16.54 33.99 6.24
CA ASP A 216 -16.39 35.31 6.86
C ASP A 216 -15.02 35.41 7.57
N PRO A 217 -14.07 36.21 7.05
CA PRO A 217 -12.74 36.34 7.65
C PRO A 217 -12.76 37.01 9.03
N ALA A 218 -13.85 37.71 9.39
CA ALA A 218 -14.00 38.35 10.69
C ALA A 218 -14.46 37.36 11.80
N ALA A 219 -14.82 36.13 11.46
CA ALA A 219 -15.13 35.11 12.45
C ALA A 219 -13.87 34.73 13.28
N PRO A 220 -14.01 34.44 14.59
CA PRO A 220 -12.87 34.07 15.44
C PRO A 220 -12.04 32.92 14.84
N GLY A 221 -10.71 33.11 14.76
CA GLY A 221 -9.77 32.12 14.23
C GLY A 221 -9.81 31.91 12.70
N MET A 222 -10.77 32.51 11.98
CA MET A 222 -10.98 32.24 10.55
C MET A 222 -9.88 32.83 9.67
N GLU A 223 -9.31 33.98 10.02
CA GLU A 223 -8.17 34.56 9.28
C GLU A 223 -6.99 33.58 9.19
N TRP A 224 -6.66 32.93 10.31
CA TRP A 224 -5.63 31.90 10.37
C TRP A 224 -5.99 30.69 9.50
N ALA A 225 -7.22 30.17 9.63
CA ALA A 225 -7.66 28.98 8.89
C ALA A 225 -7.63 29.24 7.38
N LEU A 226 -8.11 30.41 6.94
CA LEU A 226 -8.06 30.83 5.55
C LEU A 226 -6.63 31.00 5.04
N ALA A 227 -5.72 31.57 5.83
CA ALA A 227 -4.32 31.72 5.44
C ALA A 227 -3.64 30.35 5.27
N ALA A 228 -3.84 29.43 6.22
CA ALA A 228 -3.28 28.08 6.18
C ALA A 228 -3.80 27.30 4.96
N THR A 229 -5.12 27.27 4.74
CA THR A 229 -5.71 26.57 3.59
C THR A 229 -5.31 27.20 2.25
N ARG A 230 -5.19 28.53 2.15
CA ARG A 230 -4.70 29.19 0.92
C ARG A 230 -3.25 28.83 0.61
N GLU A 231 -2.39 28.72 1.63
CA GLU A 231 -1.02 28.25 1.47
C GLU A 231 -0.99 26.81 0.93
N GLU A 232 -1.74 25.89 1.56
CA GLU A 232 -1.85 24.50 1.13
C GLU A 232 -2.32 24.37 -0.33
N LEU A 233 -3.38 25.08 -0.70
CA LEU A 233 -3.89 25.13 -2.08
C LEU A 233 -2.85 25.71 -3.06
N ALA A 234 -2.06 26.71 -2.63
CA ALA A 234 -1.00 27.27 -3.45
C ALA A 234 0.16 26.28 -3.65
N VAL A 235 0.55 25.54 -2.61
CA VAL A 235 1.54 24.47 -2.66
C VAL A 235 1.08 23.37 -3.61
N ARG A 236 -0.19 22.95 -3.54
CA ARG A 236 -0.72 21.95 -4.49
C ARG A 236 -0.65 22.42 -5.93
N ARG A 237 -1.02 23.68 -6.20
CA ARG A 237 -0.95 24.26 -7.55
C ARG A 237 0.48 24.34 -8.08
N ALA A 238 1.44 24.65 -7.22
CA ALA A 238 2.83 24.85 -7.61
C ALA A 238 3.63 23.54 -7.72
N TYR A 239 3.37 22.56 -6.83
CA TYR A 239 4.24 21.41 -6.59
C TYR A 239 3.51 20.06 -6.58
N GLY A 240 2.23 20.01 -6.93
CA GLY A 240 1.42 18.80 -6.78
C GLY A 240 1.78 17.62 -7.71
N ALA A 241 2.78 17.76 -8.58
CA ALA A 241 3.36 16.64 -9.34
C ALA A 241 4.51 15.96 -8.58
N GLU A 242 5.01 16.56 -7.49
CA GLU A 242 6.15 16.07 -6.72
C GLU A 242 5.74 15.21 -5.52
N TYR A 243 4.46 15.24 -5.15
CA TYR A 243 3.89 14.45 -4.05
C TYR A 243 2.46 14.04 -4.37
N GLY A 244 1.97 13.00 -3.70
CA GLY A 244 0.62 12.49 -3.88
C GLY A 244 0.20 11.64 -2.69
N TYR A 245 -1.07 11.26 -2.64
CA TYR A 245 -1.50 10.24 -1.69
C TYR A 245 -1.28 8.85 -2.28
N ALA A 246 -0.60 7.98 -1.54
CA ALA A 246 -0.45 6.57 -1.87
C ALA A 246 -1.19 5.74 -0.82
N ALA A 247 -2.01 4.82 -1.30
CA ALA A 247 -2.71 3.86 -0.47
C ALA A 247 -2.04 2.49 -0.53
N TYR A 248 -1.81 1.91 0.64
CA TYR A 248 -1.11 0.67 0.87
C TYR A 248 -2.10 -0.38 1.34
N VAL A 249 -2.14 -1.51 0.65
CA VAL A 249 -2.75 -2.73 1.17
C VAL A 249 -1.67 -3.51 1.90
N LEU A 250 -1.88 -3.72 3.19
CA LEU A 250 -0.93 -4.33 4.11
C LEU A 250 -1.54 -5.61 4.71
N ARG A 251 -0.70 -6.61 4.93
CA ARG A 251 -1.08 -7.84 5.64
C ARG A 251 0.04 -8.23 6.61
N PRO A 252 -0.27 -8.70 7.83
CA PRO A 252 0.74 -9.28 8.70
C PRO A 252 1.55 -10.35 7.94
N ALA A 253 2.87 -10.32 8.07
CA ALA A 253 3.71 -11.38 7.53
C ALA A 253 3.38 -12.71 8.22
N ASP A 254 3.43 -13.83 7.49
CA ASP A 254 3.19 -15.15 8.06
C ASP A 254 4.36 -15.52 8.98
N PRO A 255 4.15 -15.61 10.31
CA PRO A 255 5.25 -15.80 11.26
C PRO A 255 5.89 -17.18 11.16
N ARG A 256 5.32 -18.10 10.37
CA ARG A 256 5.88 -19.44 10.15
C ARG A 256 7.11 -19.43 9.23
N TRP A 257 7.29 -18.36 8.45
CA TRP A 257 8.35 -18.27 7.44
C TRP A 257 9.23 -17.05 7.71
N THR A 258 10.50 -17.29 8.05
CA THR A 258 11.48 -16.20 8.13
C THR A 258 11.99 -15.92 6.72
N THR A 259 11.64 -14.76 6.16
CA THR A 259 12.08 -14.36 4.82
C THR A 259 13.24 -13.37 4.89
N ARG A 260 14.29 -13.59 4.11
CA ARG A 260 15.47 -12.73 4.07
C ARG A 260 16.21 -12.86 2.73
N PRO A 261 17.08 -11.88 2.38
CA PRO A 261 18.04 -12.06 1.31
C PRO A 261 18.89 -13.32 1.52
N GLU A 262 19.22 -13.96 0.40
CA GLU A 262 20.19 -15.05 0.32
C GLU A 262 21.58 -14.54 0.73
N THR A 263 22.31 -15.36 1.49
CA THR A 263 23.72 -15.17 1.80
C THR A 263 24.57 -16.23 1.09
N ALA A 264 25.90 -16.05 1.06
CA ALA A 264 26.79 -17.05 0.49
C ALA A 264 26.68 -18.44 1.14
N ALA A 265 26.26 -18.50 2.42
CA ALA A 265 26.06 -19.76 3.15
C ALA A 265 24.83 -20.53 2.66
N ASP A 266 23.88 -19.86 2.01
CA ASP A 266 22.62 -20.47 1.56
C ASP A 266 22.75 -21.14 0.18
N ARG A 267 23.84 -20.93 -0.56
CA ARG A 267 23.97 -21.34 -1.96
C ARG A 267 23.70 -22.83 -2.18
N GLU A 268 24.22 -23.69 -1.29
CA GLU A 268 23.98 -25.13 -1.37
C GLU A 268 22.50 -25.46 -1.15
N ALA A 269 21.87 -24.84 -0.15
CA ALA A 269 20.45 -25.01 0.15
C ALA A 269 19.54 -24.46 -0.97
N VAL A 270 19.90 -23.31 -1.56
CA VAL A 270 19.22 -22.73 -2.74
C VAL A 270 19.33 -23.67 -3.94
N ARG A 271 20.51 -24.26 -4.17
CA ARG A 271 20.69 -25.24 -5.24
C ARG A 271 19.83 -26.48 -5.01
N ALA A 272 19.79 -26.97 -3.78
CA ALA A 272 18.98 -28.13 -3.40
C ALA A 272 17.48 -27.88 -3.56
N VAL A 273 16.96 -26.72 -3.12
CA VAL A 273 15.52 -26.41 -3.25
C VAL A 273 15.10 -26.24 -4.71
N ASN A 274 15.93 -25.64 -5.57
CA ASN A 274 15.64 -25.56 -7.00
C ASN A 274 15.65 -26.95 -7.64
N THR A 275 16.68 -27.76 -7.38
CA THR A 275 16.77 -29.13 -7.91
C THR A 275 15.59 -30.00 -7.48
N ALA A 276 15.07 -29.81 -6.26
CA ALA A 276 13.93 -30.56 -5.75
C ALA A 276 12.57 -30.04 -6.25
N ALA A 277 12.48 -28.77 -6.63
CA ALA A 277 11.22 -28.13 -7.04
C ALA A 277 10.91 -28.31 -8.54
N PHE A 278 11.93 -28.51 -9.38
CA PHE A 278 11.79 -28.59 -10.83
C PHE A 278 12.12 -29.99 -11.38
N PRO A 279 11.62 -30.35 -12.58
CA PRO A 279 11.85 -31.67 -13.17
C PRO A 279 13.31 -31.93 -13.59
N THR A 280 14.07 -30.87 -13.88
CA THR A 280 15.46 -30.92 -14.32
C THR A 280 16.33 -30.04 -13.40
N PRO A 281 17.66 -30.20 -13.40
CA PRO A 281 18.56 -29.33 -12.64
C PRO A 281 18.79 -27.96 -13.31
N ASP A 282 18.08 -27.64 -14.39
CA ASP A 282 18.35 -26.47 -15.22
C ASP A 282 18.12 -25.17 -14.45
N GLU A 283 17.08 -25.09 -13.61
CA GLU A 283 16.80 -23.92 -12.77
C GLU A 283 17.89 -23.69 -11.72
N ALA A 284 18.46 -24.77 -11.18
CA ALA A 284 19.59 -24.66 -10.25
C ALA A 284 20.83 -24.12 -10.99
N GLY A 285 21.10 -24.61 -12.20
CA GLY A 285 22.18 -24.11 -13.06
C GLY A 285 21.96 -22.67 -13.53
N LEU A 286 20.71 -22.29 -13.82
CA LEU A 286 20.30 -20.93 -14.17
C LEU A 286 20.64 -19.95 -13.06
N VAL A 287 20.32 -20.29 -11.80
CA VAL A 287 20.64 -19.45 -10.63
C VAL A 287 22.16 -19.27 -10.50
N ASP A 288 22.94 -20.32 -10.70
CA ASP A 288 24.40 -20.24 -10.66
C ASP A 288 24.96 -19.35 -11.78
N ALA A 289 24.43 -19.47 -13.00
CA ALA A 289 24.81 -18.64 -14.14
C ALA A 289 24.43 -17.16 -13.94
N LEU A 290 23.21 -16.88 -13.48
CA LEU A 290 22.74 -15.54 -13.17
C LEU A 290 23.58 -14.89 -12.07
N ARG A 291 24.00 -15.65 -11.07
CA ARG A 291 24.87 -15.14 -9.99
C ARG A 291 26.26 -14.72 -10.48
N ALA A 292 26.72 -15.26 -11.60
CA ALA A 292 27.98 -14.88 -12.22
C ALA A 292 27.85 -13.68 -13.18
N ASP A 293 26.63 -13.28 -13.54
CA ASP A 293 26.35 -12.17 -14.44
C ASP A 293 26.21 -10.86 -13.65
N ALA A 294 27.22 -9.99 -13.76
CA ALA A 294 27.27 -8.73 -13.04
C ALA A 294 26.22 -7.70 -13.48
N ASP A 295 25.67 -7.83 -14.69
CA ASP A 295 24.63 -6.93 -15.21
C ASP A 295 23.22 -7.39 -14.79
N ALA A 296 23.07 -8.69 -14.53
CA ALA A 296 21.80 -9.31 -14.15
C ALA A 296 21.61 -9.48 -12.63
N TRP A 297 22.67 -9.83 -11.91
CA TRP A 297 22.61 -10.25 -10.52
C TRP A 297 22.34 -9.07 -9.58
N LEU A 298 21.30 -9.21 -8.76
CA LEU A 298 20.94 -8.26 -7.71
C LEU A 298 20.96 -9.03 -6.38
N PRO A 299 22.07 -9.01 -5.62
CA PRO A 299 22.22 -9.80 -4.39
C PRO A 299 21.08 -9.57 -3.39
N GLU A 300 20.59 -8.32 -3.31
CA GLU A 300 19.54 -7.94 -2.37
C GLU A 300 18.15 -8.40 -2.81
N LEU A 301 18.01 -9.04 -3.98
CA LEU A 301 16.74 -9.54 -4.53
C LEU A 301 16.76 -11.05 -4.84
N SER A 302 17.76 -11.76 -4.31
CA SER A 302 17.74 -13.21 -4.17
C SER A 302 17.22 -13.53 -2.77
N TYR A 303 16.06 -14.17 -2.62
CA TYR A 303 15.38 -14.35 -1.33
C TYR A 303 15.15 -15.82 -0.98
N VAL A 304 15.29 -16.13 0.30
CA VAL A 304 14.91 -17.42 0.89
C VAL A 304 13.77 -17.22 1.89
N ALA A 305 12.91 -18.23 2.01
CA ALA A 305 12.05 -18.43 3.16
C ALA A 305 12.56 -19.63 3.95
N GLU A 306 12.91 -19.41 5.21
CA GLU A 306 13.29 -20.46 6.15
C GLU A 306 12.05 -21.02 6.85
N ALA A 307 12.02 -22.34 7.02
CA ALA A 307 11.09 -23.01 7.91
C ALA A 307 11.50 -22.81 9.38
N PRO A 308 10.61 -23.13 10.35
CA PRO A 308 10.93 -23.00 11.78
C PRO A 308 12.14 -23.82 12.25
N ASP A 309 12.53 -24.84 11.50
CA ASP A 309 13.72 -25.67 11.76
C ASP A 309 15.03 -25.08 11.18
N GLY A 310 14.96 -23.91 10.53
CA GLY A 310 16.08 -23.23 9.88
C GLY A 310 16.39 -23.74 8.47
N SER A 311 15.65 -24.72 7.94
CA SER A 311 15.85 -25.20 6.57
C SER A 311 15.28 -24.21 5.55
N VAL A 312 15.94 -24.08 4.38
CA VAL A 312 15.40 -23.28 3.27
C VAL A 312 14.19 -24.01 2.66
N ALA A 313 13.00 -23.46 2.92
CA ALA A 313 11.73 -24.01 2.48
C ALA A 313 11.35 -23.57 1.06
N ALA A 314 11.68 -22.33 0.71
CA ALA A 314 11.41 -21.76 -0.60
C ALA A 314 12.45 -20.70 -0.99
N TYR A 315 12.51 -20.43 -2.30
CA TYR A 315 13.43 -19.48 -2.92
C TYR A 315 12.70 -18.67 -3.99
N ALA A 316 13.01 -17.38 -4.10
CA ALA A 316 12.60 -16.55 -5.22
C ALA A 316 13.74 -15.61 -5.62
N LEU A 317 13.93 -15.47 -6.93
CA LEU A 317 14.96 -14.62 -7.50
C LEU A 317 14.35 -13.56 -8.41
N LEU A 318 14.75 -12.31 -8.21
CA LEU A 318 14.55 -11.24 -9.17
C LEU A 318 15.90 -10.83 -9.76
N THR A 319 16.02 -10.84 -11.08
CA THR A 319 17.21 -10.36 -11.79
C THR A 319 16.88 -9.20 -12.71
N ARG A 320 17.87 -8.36 -13.02
CA ARG A 320 17.71 -7.29 -14.01
C ARG A 320 17.38 -7.89 -15.38
N CYS A 321 16.35 -7.36 -16.02
CA CYS A 321 16.04 -7.55 -17.42
C CYS A 321 15.76 -6.18 -18.07
N ARG A 322 15.43 -6.16 -19.37
CA ARG A 322 15.00 -4.92 -20.04
C ARG A 322 13.70 -5.10 -20.81
N ILE A 323 12.84 -4.08 -20.79
CA ILE A 323 11.68 -3.94 -21.69
C ILE A 323 11.99 -2.85 -22.69
N GLY A 324 12.22 -3.22 -23.95
CA GLY A 324 12.95 -2.33 -24.85
C GLY A 324 14.26 -1.92 -24.17
N ASP A 325 14.53 -0.63 -24.07
CA ASP A 325 15.71 -0.10 -23.38
C ASP A 325 15.48 0.24 -21.91
N ALA A 326 14.26 0.12 -21.37
CA ALA A 326 14.00 0.42 -19.96
C ALA A 326 14.40 -0.76 -19.06
N PRO A 327 14.99 -0.52 -17.88
CA PRO A 327 15.26 -1.57 -16.91
C PRO A 327 13.97 -2.09 -16.28
N ALA A 328 13.92 -3.39 -16.00
CA ALA A 328 12.86 -4.06 -15.27
C ALA A 328 13.43 -5.27 -14.51
N LEU A 329 12.60 -6.01 -13.78
CA LEU A 329 12.98 -7.24 -13.10
C LEU A 329 12.27 -8.46 -13.70
N ALA A 330 13.00 -9.56 -13.84
CA ALA A 330 12.44 -10.87 -14.15
C ALA A 330 12.36 -11.70 -12.87
N LEU A 331 11.17 -12.22 -12.53
CA LEU A 331 10.98 -13.13 -11.39
C LEU A 331 11.14 -14.58 -11.86
N ALA A 332 12.34 -15.14 -11.69
CA ALA A 332 12.61 -16.54 -11.95
C ALA A 332 14.00 -16.96 -11.42
N PRO A 333 14.15 -18.19 -10.89
CA PRO A 333 13.07 -19.14 -10.59
C PRO A 333 12.31 -18.79 -9.29
N VAL A 334 11.15 -19.40 -9.12
CA VAL A 334 10.46 -19.50 -7.82
C VAL A 334 10.38 -20.98 -7.45
N ALA A 335 11.10 -21.38 -6.42
CA ALA A 335 11.20 -22.77 -5.98
C ALA A 335 10.57 -22.94 -4.60
N THR A 336 9.89 -24.06 -4.37
CA THR A 336 9.44 -24.47 -3.04
C THR A 336 9.71 -25.95 -2.86
N SER A 337 10.41 -26.30 -1.79
CA SER A 337 10.72 -27.68 -1.44
C SER A 337 9.43 -28.49 -1.37
N PRO A 338 9.38 -29.73 -1.92
CA PRO A 338 8.20 -30.59 -1.87
C PRO A 338 7.59 -30.74 -0.47
N ALA A 339 8.42 -30.75 0.57
CA ALA A 339 8.00 -30.86 1.96
C ALA A 339 7.15 -29.68 2.46
N TYR A 340 7.27 -28.51 1.82
CA TYR A 340 6.62 -27.25 2.23
C TYR A 340 5.65 -26.69 1.17
N GLN A 341 5.40 -27.44 0.10
CA GLN A 341 4.44 -27.04 -0.92
C GLN A 341 3.02 -26.94 -0.34
N ARG A 342 2.27 -25.95 -0.85
CA ARG A 342 0.89 -25.65 -0.42
C ARG A 342 0.74 -25.27 1.07
N GLN A 343 1.84 -24.90 1.75
CA GLN A 343 1.82 -24.45 3.15
C GLN A 343 2.06 -22.93 3.31
N GLY A 344 2.48 -22.25 2.25
CA GLY A 344 2.67 -20.78 2.23
C GLY A 344 4.09 -20.31 1.93
N ALA A 345 5.11 -21.17 2.02
CA ALA A 345 6.53 -20.79 1.84
C ALA A 345 6.80 -20.05 0.52
N GLY A 346 6.31 -20.58 -0.61
CA GLY A 346 6.44 -19.94 -1.92
C GLY A 346 5.72 -18.58 -2.04
N GLN A 347 4.62 -18.38 -1.30
CA GLN A 347 3.95 -17.07 -1.24
C GLN A 347 4.74 -16.08 -0.39
N ALA A 348 5.26 -16.53 0.75
CA ALA A 348 6.05 -15.71 1.66
C ALA A 348 7.31 -15.18 0.96
N VAL A 349 8.08 -16.06 0.31
CA VAL A 349 9.35 -15.65 -0.33
C VAL A 349 9.13 -14.73 -1.53
N VAL A 350 8.08 -14.95 -2.33
CA VAL A 350 7.75 -14.05 -3.46
C VAL A 350 7.31 -12.69 -2.95
N ARG A 351 6.45 -12.62 -1.92
CA ARG A 351 6.05 -11.33 -1.31
C ARG A 351 7.25 -10.57 -0.78
N ALA A 352 8.15 -11.24 -0.07
CA ALA A 352 9.36 -10.62 0.46
C ALA A 352 10.27 -10.07 -0.65
N ALA A 353 10.47 -10.83 -1.75
CA ALA A 353 11.25 -10.37 -2.89
C ALA A 353 10.61 -9.15 -3.60
N LEU A 354 9.28 -9.15 -3.76
CA LEU A 354 8.55 -8.02 -4.34
C LEU A 354 8.57 -6.77 -3.44
N ASP A 355 8.44 -6.95 -2.13
CA ASP A 355 8.54 -5.87 -1.15
C ASP A 355 9.96 -5.28 -1.15
N ALA A 356 11.00 -6.12 -1.24
CA ALA A 356 12.37 -5.67 -1.39
C ALA A 356 12.61 -4.90 -2.70
N ALA A 357 11.99 -5.33 -3.80
CA ALA A 357 12.05 -4.60 -5.07
C ALA A 357 11.40 -3.21 -4.96
N ARG A 358 10.25 -3.09 -4.29
CA ARG A 358 9.62 -1.78 -3.99
C ARG A 358 10.51 -0.89 -3.14
N VAL A 359 11.13 -1.43 -2.09
CA VAL A 359 12.06 -0.70 -1.22
C VAL A 359 13.28 -0.17 -1.98
N ARG A 360 13.66 -0.84 -3.08
CA ARG A 360 14.74 -0.38 -3.97
C ARG A 360 14.28 0.62 -5.05
N GLY A 361 13.00 0.97 -5.10
CA GLY A 361 12.46 1.84 -6.15
C GLY A 361 12.36 1.17 -7.52
N GLU A 362 12.30 -0.17 -7.58
CA GLU A 362 12.09 -0.88 -8.83
C GLU A 362 10.62 -0.76 -9.25
N ALA A 363 10.38 -0.45 -10.52
CA ALA A 363 9.03 -0.08 -10.97
C ALA A 363 8.22 -1.25 -11.57
N LEU A 364 8.89 -2.28 -12.10
CA LEU A 364 8.25 -3.31 -12.90
C LEU A 364 8.89 -4.69 -12.68
N VAL A 365 8.05 -5.68 -12.40
CA VAL A 365 8.41 -7.10 -12.38
C VAL A 365 7.65 -7.80 -13.50
N VAL A 366 8.33 -8.70 -14.18
CA VAL A 366 7.79 -9.52 -15.27
C VAL A 366 8.07 -10.99 -14.95
N VAL A 367 7.12 -11.85 -15.25
CA VAL A 367 7.21 -13.28 -14.95
C VAL A 367 6.56 -14.10 -16.05
N LEU A 368 7.19 -15.22 -16.40
CA LEU A 368 6.60 -16.24 -17.25
C LEU A 368 6.14 -17.39 -16.34
N GLY A 369 4.84 -17.68 -16.31
CA GLY A 369 4.31 -18.78 -15.50
C GLY A 369 2.80 -18.87 -15.44
N ASP A 370 2.28 -19.64 -14.47
CA ASP A 370 0.85 -19.95 -14.36
C ASP A 370 0.02 -18.73 -13.87
N PRO A 371 -0.96 -18.25 -14.66
CA PRO A 371 -1.86 -17.17 -14.26
C PRO A 371 -2.57 -17.44 -12.93
N ALA A 372 -2.96 -18.68 -12.65
CA ALA A 372 -3.64 -19.05 -11.40
C ALA A 372 -2.73 -18.85 -10.18
N TYR A 373 -1.41 -18.95 -10.36
CA TYR A 373 -0.44 -18.71 -9.30
C TYR A 373 -0.09 -17.23 -9.16
N TYR A 374 0.13 -16.50 -10.27
CA TYR A 374 0.68 -15.15 -10.21
C TYR A 374 -0.36 -14.04 -10.04
N THR A 375 -1.62 -14.25 -10.42
CA THR A 375 -2.71 -13.27 -10.22
C THR A 375 -2.90 -12.89 -8.75
N ARG A 376 -2.61 -13.80 -7.80
CA ARG A 376 -2.71 -13.53 -6.35
C ARG A 376 -1.68 -12.50 -5.83
N PHE A 377 -0.65 -12.19 -6.61
CA PHE A 377 0.32 -11.13 -6.32
C PHE A 377 -0.03 -9.82 -7.04
N GLY A 378 -1.18 -9.77 -7.76
CA GLY A 378 -1.58 -8.63 -8.57
C GLY A 378 -1.03 -8.63 -9.99
N CYS A 379 -0.34 -9.69 -10.42
CA CYS A 379 0.15 -9.80 -11.78
C CYS A 379 -1.02 -9.85 -12.78
N VAL A 380 -0.87 -9.15 -13.91
CA VAL A 380 -1.81 -9.15 -15.04
C VAL A 380 -1.06 -9.52 -16.32
N PRO A 381 -1.73 -9.94 -17.41
CA PRO A 381 -1.05 -10.20 -18.68
C PRO A 381 -0.21 -8.99 -19.13
N ALA A 382 1.05 -9.23 -19.47
CA ALA A 382 2.03 -8.19 -19.79
C ALA A 382 1.67 -7.43 -21.08
N SER A 383 0.90 -8.07 -21.96
CA SER A 383 0.35 -7.47 -23.19
C SER A 383 -0.54 -6.24 -22.92
N ARG A 384 -1.14 -6.12 -21.73
CA ARG A 384 -1.88 -4.92 -21.31
C ARG A 384 -1.01 -3.66 -21.29
N TYR A 385 0.30 -3.82 -21.14
CA TYR A 385 1.28 -2.74 -21.16
C TYR A 385 2.10 -2.71 -22.47
N GLY A 386 1.72 -3.50 -23.48
CA GLY A 386 2.49 -3.60 -24.73
C GLY A 386 3.83 -4.31 -24.56
N ILE A 387 3.99 -5.11 -23.50
CA ILE A 387 5.19 -5.93 -23.27
C ILE A 387 5.01 -7.27 -23.98
N ARG A 388 6.02 -7.69 -24.75
CA ARG A 388 5.99 -8.93 -25.53
C ARG A 388 7.26 -9.78 -25.35
N PRO A 389 7.15 -11.11 -25.33
CA PRO A 389 8.28 -12.02 -25.34
C PRO A 389 9.00 -12.04 -26.70
N GLY A 390 10.29 -12.42 -26.70
CA GLY A 390 11.06 -12.66 -27.93
C GLY A 390 10.80 -14.05 -28.55
N PHE A 391 9.99 -14.87 -27.90
CA PHE A 391 9.71 -16.27 -28.24
C PHE A 391 8.21 -16.56 -28.09
N ALA A 392 7.75 -17.67 -28.67
CA ALA A 392 6.33 -18.03 -28.67
C ALA A 392 5.88 -18.60 -27.31
N VAL A 393 4.95 -17.92 -26.65
CA VAL A 393 4.24 -18.39 -25.44
C VAL A 393 2.79 -17.89 -25.45
N PRO A 394 1.86 -18.55 -24.74
CA PRO A 394 0.52 -18.03 -24.52
C PRO A 394 0.55 -16.63 -23.88
N ASP A 395 -0.35 -15.74 -24.29
CA ASP A 395 -0.40 -14.34 -23.82
C ASP A 395 -0.59 -14.25 -22.30
N GLU A 396 -1.44 -15.12 -21.78
CA GLU A 396 -1.76 -15.21 -20.35
C GLU A 396 -0.56 -15.61 -19.50
N ALA A 397 0.40 -16.37 -20.05
CA ALA A 397 1.53 -16.90 -19.30
C ALA A 397 2.61 -15.83 -19.03
N MET A 398 2.70 -14.82 -19.90
CA MET A 398 3.61 -13.69 -19.72
C MET A 398 2.91 -12.60 -18.93
N MET A 399 3.27 -12.43 -17.66
CA MET A 399 2.60 -11.51 -16.74
C MET A 399 3.52 -10.40 -16.26
N ALA A 400 2.93 -9.26 -15.91
CA ALA A 400 3.61 -8.10 -15.36
C ALA A 400 2.94 -7.63 -14.06
N LEU A 401 3.75 -7.10 -13.16
CA LEU A 401 3.33 -6.44 -11.93
C LEU A 401 4.02 -5.07 -11.85
N VAL A 402 3.19 -4.02 -11.82
CA VAL A 402 3.65 -2.66 -11.57
C VAL A 402 3.86 -2.49 -10.07
N LEU A 403 5.09 -2.16 -9.69
CA LEU A 403 5.50 -1.93 -8.30
C LEU A 403 5.42 -0.45 -7.94
N ASP A 404 5.70 0.43 -8.89
CA ASP A 404 5.62 1.88 -8.75
C ASP A 404 4.76 2.47 -9.89
N GLY A 405 3.61 3.02 -9.51
CA GLY A 405 2.66 3.65 -10.44
C GLY A 405 2.94 5.13 -10.72
N SER A 406 3.95 5.73 -10.07
CA SER A 406 4.35 7.12 -10.30
C SER A 406 5.15 7.30 -11.59
N VAL A 407 5.72 6.22 -12.13
CA VAL A 407 6.51 6.22 -13.36
C VAL A 407 5.77 5.50 -14.51
N PRO A 408 5.95 5.93 -15.77
CA PRO A 408 5.35 5.24 -16.91
C PRO A 408 5.85 3.79 -17.04
N VAL A 409 4.93 2.86 -17.27
CA VAL A 409 5.29 1.45 -17.55
C VAL A 409 5.90 1.36 -18.94
N PRO A 410 7.13 0.82 -19.10
CA PRO A 410 7.74 0.67 -20.42
C PRO A 410 7.00 -0.38 -21.26
N ALA A 411 7.01 -0.17 -22.57
CA ALA A 411 6.47 -1.09 -23.57
C ALA A 411 7.57 -1.59 -24.51
N GLY A 412 7.39 -2.78 -25.08
CA GLY A 412 8.33 -3.35 -26.04
C GLY A 412 8.67 -4.82 -25.78
N MET A 413 9.72 -5.29 -26.44
CA MET A 413 10.18 -6.67 -26.29
C MET A 413 10.98 -6.82 -24.99
N ILE A 414 10.70 -7.86 -24.20
CA ILE A 414 11.55 -8.23 -23.06
C ILE A 414 12.87 -8.82 -23.57
N ARG A 415 13.97 -8.46 -22.90
CA ARG A 415 15.29 -9.05 -23.07
C ARG A 415 15.76 -9.58 -21.72
N TYR A 416 15.86 -10.90 -21.62
CA TYR A 416 16.38 -11.59 -20.46
C TYR A 416 17.92 -11.58 -20.46
N PRO A 417 18.57 -11.76 -19.29
CA PRO A 417 19.97 -12.14 -19.24
C PRO A 417 20.26 -13.39 -20.09
N ALA A 418 21.47 -13.48 -20.65
CA ALA A 418 21.85 -14.57 -21.55
C ALA A 418 21.70 -15.96 -20.91
N ALA A 419 21.82 -16.04 -19.58
CA ALA A 419 21.62 -17.27 -18.81
C ALA A 419 20.24 -17.93 -19.00
N PHE A 420 19.20 -17.15 -19.35
CA PHE A 420 17.86 -17.70 -19.64
C PHE A 420 17.78 -18.45 -20.98
N GLY A 421 18.72 -18.23 -21.90
CA GLY A 421 18.78 -18.95 -23.18
C GLY A 421 17.66 -18.63 -24.19
N VAL A 422 16.99 -17.48 -24.06
CA VAL A 422 15.83 -17.07 -24.87
C VAL A 422 15.96 -15.69 -25.50
#